data_AF-A0A2N0KYE7-F1
#
_entry.id   AF-A0A2N0KYE7-F1
#
_cell.length_a   1.000
_cell.length_b   1.000
_cell.length_c   1.000
_cell.angle_alpha   90.00
_cell.angle_beta   90.00
_cell.angle_gamma   90.00
#
_symmetry.space_group_name_H-M   'P 1'
#
loop_
_entity.id
_entity.type
_entity.pdbx_description
1 polymer ?
#
loop_
_entity_poly.entity_id
_entity_poly.type
_entity_poly.pdbx_seq_one_letter_code
_entity_poly.pdbx_strand_id
1 'polypeptide(L)'
;MFTFATDYYLCVLIAAIGVLQIAFSIGKIRGLLIFKSPIIARGVGLALAVAAFIWFFSTATRNINDYEGGLDANTQALFFFFGAFSAVVVTFVVASIVNYRMVGPTAPRDAGLDAVRDTNYAKALARSLSYWWKNWRTQTKDYFSG
;
A
#
# COMPACT_ATOMS: atom_id res chain seq x y z
N MET A 1 3.21 -21.54 -17.36
CA MET A 1 2.75 -20.14 -17.57
C MET A 1 2.30 -19.46 -16.28
N PHE A 2 1.54 -20.11 -15.38
CA PHE A 2 1.19 -19.50 -14.09
C PHE A 2 2.38 -19.12 -13.21
N THR A 3 3.49 -19.87 -13.26
CA THR A 3 4.68 -19.58 -12.42
C THR A 3 5.31 -18.23 -12.73
N PHE A 4 5.60 -17.88 -13.99
CA PHE A 4 6.20 -16.57 -14.32
C PHE A 4 5.31 -15.40 -13.89
N ALA A 5 4.05 -15.37 -14.32
CA ALA A 5 3.14 -14.29 -13.97
C ALA A 5 2.93 -14.15 -12.45
N THR A 6 2.80 -15.28 -11.75
CA THR A 6 2.66 -15.30 -10.29
C THR A 6 3.94 -14.83 -9.60
N ASP A 7 5.12 -15.28 -10.05
CA ASP A 7 6.40 -14.83 -9.50
C ASP A 7 6.60 -13.33 -9.70
N TYR A 8 6.18 -12.81 -10.86
CA TYR A 8 6.23 -11.38 -11.17
C TYR A 8 5.27 -10.60 -10.26
N TYR A 9 4.03 -11.07 -10.12
CA TYR A 9 3.06 -10.50 -9.18
C TYR A 9 3.61 -10.45 -7.75
N LEU A 10 4.19 -11.55 -7.25
CA LEU A 10 4.77 -11.62 -5.91
C LEU A 10 5.97 -10.68 -5.77
N CYS A 11 6.82 -10.58 -6.79
CA CYS A 11 7.92 -9.63 -6.83
C CYS A 11 7.41 -8.19 -6.68
N VAL A 12 6.41 -7.79 -7.48
CA VAL A 12 5.82 -6.45 -7.42
C VAL A 12 5.16 -6.20 -6.06
N LEU A 13 4.38 -7.16 -5.56
CA LEU A 13 3.72 -7.08 -4.26
C LEU A 13 4.73 -6.80 -3.13
N ILE A 14 5.77 -7.63 -3.03
CA ILE A 14 6.77 -7.53 -1.96
C ILE A 14 7.57 -6.23 -2.08
N ALA A 15 7.99 -5.88 -3.30
CA ALA A 15 8.73 -4.66 -3.54
C ALA A 15 7.90 -3.41 -3.24
N ALA A 16 6.63 -3.38 -3.65
CA ALA A 16 5.72 -2.28 -3.38
C ALA A 16 5.43 -2.12 -1.89
N ILE A 17 5.27 -3.21 -1.12
CA ILE A 17 5.19 -3.13 0.35
C ILE A 17 6.45 -2.47 0.91
N GLY A 18 7.63 -2.87 0.44
CA GLY A 18 8.90 -2.28 0.86
C GLY A 18 8.99 -0.78 0.58
N VAL A 19 8.63 -0.36 -0.64
CA VAL A 19 8.59 1.06 -1.05
C VAL A 19 7.58 1.85 -0.23
N LEU A 20 6.37 1.31 0.02
CA LEU A 20 5.36 1.96 0.86
C LEU A 20 5.88 2.19 2.28
N GLN A 21 6.57 1.21 2.89
CA GLN A 21 7.14 1.37 4.23
C GLN A 21 8.23 2.46 4.28
N ILE A 22 9.05 2.58 3.23
CA ILE A 22 10.01 3.69 3.10
C ILE A 22 9.26 5.02 2.99
N ALA A 23 8.27 5.11 2.09
CA ALA A 23 7.51 6.34 1.84
C ALA A 23 6.78 6.83 3.10
N PHE A 24 6.07 5.94 3.81
CA PHE A 24 5.39 6.29 5.06
C PHE A 24 6.36 6.69 6.16
N SER A 25 7.55 6.08 6.19
CA SER A 25 8.59 6.43 7.15
C SER A 25 9.19 7.82 6.89
N ILE A 26 9.37 8.20 5.62
CA ILE A 26 9.84 9.54 5.25
C ILE A 26 8.72 10.57 5.49
N GLY A 27 7.48 10.25 5.10
CA GLY A 27 6.30 11.09 5.30
C GLY A 27 5.83 11.21 6.75
N LYS A 28 6.46 10.49 7.69
CA LYS A 28 6.08 10.42 9.11
C LYS A 28 4.62 9.97 9.32
N ILE A 29 4.09 9.13 8.43
CA ILE A 29 2.72 8.60 8.51
C ILE A 29 2.73 7.34 9.37
N ARG A 30 2.74 7.53 10.70
CA ARG A 30 2.95 6.43 11.67
C ARG A 30 1.84 5.39 11.64
N GLY A 31 0.60 5.78 11.33
CA GLY A 31 -0.54 4.87 11.27
C GLY A 31 -0.46 3.79 10.18
N LEU A 32 0.38 3.99 9.15
CA LEU A 32 0.60 3.05 8.05
C LEU A 32 1.94 2.31 8.11
N LEU A 33 2.75 2.57 9.13
CA LEU A 33 3.97 1.83 9.36
C LEU A 33 3.65 0.46 9.96
N ILE A 34 4.12 -0.60 9.32
CA ILE A 34 4.10 -1.96 9.86
C ILE A 34 5.10 -2.08 11.02
N PHE A 35 6.23 -1.36 10.93
CA PHE A 35 7.23 -1.32 11.98
C PHE A 35 7.17 0.01 12.73
N LYS A 36 7.02 -0.05 14.05
CA LYS A 36 6.90 1.17 14.90
C LYS A 36 8.10 2.11 14.79
N SER A 37 9.30 1.57 14.56
CA SER A 37 10.50 2.38 14.36
C SER A 37 10.64 2.79 12.89
N PRO A 38 10.65 4.10 12.57
CA PRO A 38 10.80 4.58 11.20
C PRO A 38 12.11 4.12 10.53
N ILE A 39 13.18 3.99 11.31
CA ILE A 39 14.49 3.55 10.80
C ILE A 39 14.43 2.07 10.39
N ILE A 40 13.80 1.23 11.22
CA ILE A 40 13.61 -0.19 10.91
C ILE A 40 12.70 -0.33 9.68
N ALA A 41 11.62 0.45 9.60
CA ALA A 41 10.73 0.43 8.44
C ALA A 41 11.46 0.76 7.13
N ARG A 42 12.42 1.70 7.14
CA ARG A 42 13.24 2.02 5.98
C ARG A 42 14.21 0.90 5.63
N GLY A 43 14.93 0.40 6.62
CA GLY A 43 15.91 -0.67 6.42
C GLY A 43 15.25 -1.95 5.89
N VAL A 44 14.18 -2.39 6.53
CA VAL A 44 13.41 -3.57 6.09
C VAL A 44 12.72 -3.29 4.75
N GLY A 45 12.16 -2.10 4.55
CA GLY A 45 11.52 -1.75 3.28
C GLY A 45 12.49 -1.79 2.09
N LEU A 46 13.70 -1.27 2.28
CA LEU A 46 14.76 -1.33 1.27
C LEU A 46 15.19 -2.78 1.02
N ALA A 47 15.40 -3.54 2.10
CA ALA A 47 15.75 -4.95 1.99
C ALA A 47 14.69 -5.75 1.23
N LEU A 48 13.39 -5.52 1.49
CA LEU A 48 12.29 -6.16 0.77
C LEU A 48 12.29 -5.80 -0.73
N ALA A 49 12.45 -4.52 -1.07
CA ALA A 49 12.48 -4.10 -2.47
C ALA A 49 13.65 -4.72 -3.25
N VAL A 50 14.85 -4.70 -2.67
CA VAL A 50 16.04 -5.28 -3.28
C VAL A 50 15.97 -6.80 -3.33
N ALA A 51 15.57 -7.45 -2.23
CA ALA A 51 15.49 -8.91 -2.17
C ALA A 51 14.44 -9.47 -3.12
N ALA A 52 13.28 -8.81 -3.28
CA ALA A 52 12.26 -9.22 -4.24
C ALA A 52 12.80 -9.20 -5.67
N PHE A 53 13.52 -8.13 -6.04
CA PHE A 53 14.14 -8.02 -7.36
C PHE A 53 15.21 -9.09 -7.59
N ILE A 54 16.13 -9.28 -6.62
CA ILE A 54 17.17 -10.32 -6.69
C ILE A 54 16.53 -11.71 -6.81
N TRP A 55 15.53 -12.02 -5.99
CA TRP A 55 14.85 -13.32 -6.02
C TRP A 55 14.18 -13.58 -7.38
N PHE A 56 13.49 -12.58 -7.92
CA PHE A 56 12.77 -12.73 -9.18
C PHE A 56 13.70 -13.02 -10.37
N PHE A 57 14.85 -12.33 -10.44
CA PHE A 57 15.82 -12.50 -11.52
C PHE A 57 16.84 -13.63 -11.31
N SER A 58 17.07 -14.08 -10.07
CA SER A 58 18.05 -15.15 -9.79
C SER A 58 17.46 -16.57 -9.89
N THR A 59 16.14 -16.71 -9.87
CA THR A 59 15.47 -18.03 -9.84
C THR A 59 15.21 -18.65 -11.21
N ALA A 60 15.16 -17.83 -12.27
CA ALA A 60 15.00 -18.31 -13.65
C ALA A 60 15.44 -17.25 -14.67
N THR A 61 15.62 -17.65 -15.92
CA THR A 61 15.84 -16.72 -17.04
C THR A 61 14.57 -15.95 -17.34
N ARG A 62 14.51 -14.67 -16.95
CA ARG A 62 13.33 -13.81 -17.11
C ARG A 62 13.45 -12.78 -18.24
N ASN A 63 14.66 -12.54 -18.75
CA ASN A 63 14.91 -11.62 -19.86
C ASN A 63 14.73 -12.35 -21.20
N ILE A 64 13.48 -12.66 -21.53
CA ILE A 64 13.07 -13.42 -22.71
C ILE A 64 11.98 -12.62 -23.41
N ASN A 65 11.98 -12.61 -24.75
CA ASN A 65 10.94 -11.93 -25.52
C ASN A 65 9.57 -12.60 -25.34
N ASP A 66 8.51 -11.84 -25.51
CA ASP A 66 7.11 -12.30 -25.39
C ASP A 66 6.78 -13.47 -26.34
N TYR A 67 7.27 -13.43 -27.58
CA TYR A 67 7.10 -14.51 -28.56
C TYR A 67 7.93 -15.77 -28.24
N GLU A 68 8.92 -15.67 -27.35
CA GLU A 68 9.76 -16.79 -26.87
C GLU A 68 9.27 -17.34 -25.52
N GLY A 69 8.07 -16.94 -25.07
CA GLY A 69 7.49 -17.36 -23.79
C GLY A 69 7.77 -16.41 -22.62
N GLY A 70 8.34 -15.24 -22.91
CA GLY A 70 8.36 -14.08 -22.02
C GLY A 70 6.96 -13.54 -21.75
N LEU A 71 6.86 -12.63 -20.79
CA LEU A 71 5.58 -12.09 -20.36
C LEU A 71 5.17 -10.92 -21.28
N ASP A 72 4.06 -11.08 -22.02
CA ASP A 72 3.50 -10.00 -22.85
C ASP A 72 3.22 -8.72 -22.03
N ALA A 73 3.38 -7.56 -22.67
CA ALA A 73 3.29 -6.26 -22.03
C ALA A 73 1.93 -6.00 -21.36
N ASN A 74 0.82 -6.41 -21.97
CA ASN A 74 -0.51 -6.22 -21.37
C ASN A 74 -0.67 -7.06 -20.11
N THR A 75 -0.20 -8.31 -20.18
CA THR A 75 -0.19 -9.23 -19.03
C THR A 75 0.70 -8.66 -17.92
N GLN A 76 1.86 -8.13 -18.27
CA GLN A 76 2.81 -7.55 -17.31
C GLN A 76 2.20 -6.33 -16.60
N ALA A 77 1.59 -5.42 -17.36
CA ALA A 77 0.91 -4.24 -16.81
C ALA A 77 -0.22 -4.64 -15.85
N LEU A 78 -1.01 -5.66 -16.21
CA LEU A 78 -2.10 -6.14 -15.37
C LEU A 78 -1.60 -6.72 -14.04
N PHE A 79 -0.58 -7.57 -14.06
CA PHE A 79 -0.01 -8.15 -12.84
C PHE A 79 0.77 -7.12 -12.02
N PHE A 80 1.38 -6.12 -12.65
CA PHE A 80 1.96 -4.98 -11.95
C PHE A 80 0.88 -4.21 -11.18
N PHE A 81 -0.23 -3.87 -11.84
CA PHE A 81 -1.36 -3.18 -11.20
C PHE A 81 -1.90 -3.98 -10.02
N PHE A 82 -2.19 -5.27 -10.21
CA PHE A 82 -2.70 -6.10 -9.12
C PHE A 82 -1.68 -6.29 -7.99
N GLY A 83 -0.39 -6.43 -8.29
CA GLY A 83 0.68 -6.51 -7.29
C GLY A 83 0.80 -5.23 -6.46
N ALA A 84 0.77 -4.06 -7.12
CA ALA A 84 0.82 -2.78 -6.43
C ALA A 84 -0.46 -2.50 -5.62
N PHE A 85 -1.63 -2.79 -6.17
CA PHE A 85 -2.90 -2.61 -5.48
C PHE A 85 -3.01 -3.52 -4.25
N SER A 86 -2.67 -4.80 -4.39
CA SER A 86 -2.64 -5.72 -3.26
C SER A 86 -1.62 -5.31 -2.20
N ALA A 87 -0.46 -4.74 -2.57
CA ALA A 87 0.50 -4.19 -1.62
C ALA A 87 -0.10 -3.08 -0.75
N VAL A 88 -0.89 -2.17 -1.36
CA VAL A 88 -1.61 -1.13 -0.62
C VAL A 88 -2.60 -1.75 0.36
N VAL A 89 -3.44 -2.67 -0.12
CA VAL A 89 -4.45 -3.36 0.71
C VAL A 89 -3.80 -4.10 1.88
N VAL A 90 -2.79 -4.92 1.61
CA VAL A 90 -2.03 -5.67 2.62
C VAL A 90 -1.41 -4.72 3.62
N THR A 91 -0.76 -3.65 3.16
CA THR A 91 -0.14 -2.67 4.06
C THR A 91 -1.18 -2.03 4.98
N PHE A 92 -2.33 -1.64 4.45
CA PHE A 92 -3.39 -0.99 5.24
C PHE A 92 -3.98 -1.95 6.26
N VAL A 93 -4.23 -3.21 5.89
CA VAL A 93 -4.75 -4.24 6.78
C VAL A 93 -3.74 -4.53 7.89
N VAL A 94 -2.49 -4.84 7.53
CA VAL A 94 -1.45 -5.18 8.50
C VAL A 94 -1.14 -4.01 9.42
N ALA A 95 -0.98 -2.79 8.88
CA ALA A 95 -0.73 -1.62 9.70
C ALA A 95 -1.92 -1.30 10.62
N SER A 96 -3.16 -1.51 10.18
CA SER A 96 -4.34 -1.33 11.04
C SER A 96 -4.35 -2.30 12.22
N ILE A 97 -3.93 -3.54 11.99
CA ILE A 97 -3.78 -4.56 13.03
C ILE A 97 -2.63 -4.20 13.95
N VAL A 98 -1.45 -3.86 13.44
CA VAL A 98 -0.27 -3.56 14.26
C VAL A 98 -0.46 -2.30 15.11
N ASN A 99 -1.10 -1.27 14.53
CA ASN A 99 -1.27 0.04 15.16
C ASN A 99 -2.62 0.21 15.86
N TYR A 100 -3.36 -0.87 16.12
CA TYR A 100 -4.71 -0.80 16.72
C TYR A 100 -4.76 -0.03 18.06
N ARG A 101 -3.66 -0.06 18.82
CA ARG A 101 -3.52 0.61 20.11
C ARG A 101 -3.22 2.11 20.02
N MET A 102 -3.01 2.68 18.83
CA MET A 102 -2.83 4.13 18.69
C MET A 102 -4.07 4.86 19.21
N VAL A 103 -3.85 5.97 19.91
CA VAL A 103 -4.91 6.84 20.43
C VAL A 103 -5.76 7.34 19.24
N GLY A 104 -7.05 7.55 19.50
CA GLY A 104 -8.01 7.93 18.45
C GLY A 104 -7.61 9.22 17.71
N PRO A 105 -8.17 9.45 16.51
CA PRO A 105 -7.82 10.60 15.67
C PRO A 105 -8.06 11.92 16.40
N THR A 106 -6.97 12.63 16.69
CA THR A 106 -6.95 14.01 17.22
C THR A 106 -7.09 15.06 16.13
N ALA A 107 -6.73 14.70 14.89
CA ALA A 107 -6.80 15.60 13.75
C ALA A 107 -8.23 16.09 13.46
N PRO A 108 -8.37 17.33 12.93
CA PRO A 108 -9.62 17.87 12.40
C PRO A 108 -10.28 16.91 11.41
N ARG A 109 -11.63 16.95 11.33
CA ARG A 109 -12.42 15.95 10.58
C ARG A 109 -12.22 16.04 9.05
N ASP A 110 -11.80 17.20 8.57
CA ASP A 110 -11.46 17.56 7.20
C ASP A 110 -10.01 17.27 6.83
N ALA A 111 -9.16 16.84 7.78
CA ALA A 111 -7.74 16.56 7.55
C ALA A 111 -7.47 15.39 6.57
N GLY A 112 -8.49 14.60 6.20
CA GLY A 112 -8.35 13.52 5.23
C GLY A 112 -7.26 12.51 5.61
N LEU A 113 -6.31 12.28 4.70
CA LEU A 113 -5.21 11.33 4.91
C LEU A 113 -4.23 11.77 6.02
N ASP A 114 -4.14 13.07 6.32
CA ASP A 114 -3.27 13.56 7.39
C ASP A 114 -3.73 13.06 8.78
N ALA A 115 -5.00 12.69 8.93
CA ALA A 115 -5.48 12.05 10.16
C ALA A 115 -4.73 10.75 10.48
N VAL A 116 -4.21 10.04 9.46
CA VAL A 116 -3.49 8.77 9.61
C VAL A 116 -2.05 8.97 10.13
N ARG A 117 -1.56 10.21 10.22
CA ARG A 117 -0.25 10.48 10.84
C ARG A 117 -0.25 10.17 12.34
N ASP A 118 -1.35 10.49 13.02
CA ASP A 118 -1.44 10.44 14.49
C ASP A 118 -2.39 9.35 15.00
N THR A 119 -3.05 8.60 14.10
CA THR A 119 -3.91 7.48 14.48
C THR A 119 -3.78 6.28 13.55
N ASN A 120 -4.46 5.19 13.92
CA ASN A 120 -4.65 4.01 13.09
C ASN A 120 -5.57 4.31 11.89
N TYR A 121 -5.17 3.83 10.70
CA TYR A 121 -5.99 3.87 9.49
C TYR A 121 -7.43 3.36 9.66
N ALA A 122 -7.66 2.20 10.29
CA ALA A 122 -9.01 1.67 10.52
C ALA A 122 -9.89 2.60 11.36
N LYS A 123 -9.32 3.26 12.38
CA LYS A 123 -10.06 4.25 13.19
C LYS A 123 -10.37 5.52 12.39
N ALA A 124 -9.40 6.01 11.60
CA ALA A 124 -9.59 7.16 10.73
C ALA A 124 -10.66 6.88 9.66
N LEU A 125 -10.61 5.70 9.03
CA LEU A 125 -11.56 5.27 8.01
C LEU A 125 -12.97 5.11 8.58
N ALA A 126 -13.12 4.40 9.71
CA ALA A 126 -14.43 4.22 10.35
C ALA A 126 -15.06 5.57 10.76
N ARG A 127 -14.25 6.51 11.26
CA ARG A 127 -14.71 7.87 11.59
C ARG A 127 -15.17 8.62 10.34
N SER A 128 -14.40 8.55 9.25
CA SER A 128 -14.73 9.21 7.98
C SER A 128 -16.01 8.63 7.36
N LEU A 129 -16.12 7.31 7.29
CA LEU A 129 -17.30 6.62 6.75
C LEU A 129 -18.54 6.87 7.59
N SER A 130 -18.45 6.83 8.92
CA SER A 130 -19.59 7.14 9.79
C SER A 130 -20.08 8.57 9.62
N TYR A 131 -19.15 9.52 9.44
CA TYR A 131 -19.49 10.93 9.18
C TYR A 131 -20.18 11.08 7.83
N TRP A 132 -19.60 10.52 6.77
CA TRP A 132 -20.16 10.57 5.42
C TRP A 132 -21.54 9.90 5.36
N TRP A 133 -21.72 8.76 6.02
CA TRP A 133 -23.01 8.09 6.04
C TRP A 133 -24.10 8.93 6.73
N LYS A 134 -23.77 9.62 7.83
CA LYS A 134 -24.72 10.50 8.54
C LYS A 134 -25.01 11.79 7.77
N ASN A 135 -24.03 12.35 7.06
CA ASN A 135 -24.11 13.67 6.43
C ASN A 135 -24.14 13.62 4.89
N TRP A 136 -24.39 12.45 4.30
CA TRP A 136 -24.35 12.26 2.84
C TRP A 136 -25.25 13.26 2.11
N ARG A 137 -26.46 13.54 2.67
CA ARG A 137 -27.46 14.43 2.05
C ARG A 137 -27.12 15.92 2.13
N THR A 138 -26.35 16.34 3.14
CA THR A 138 -25.98 17.76 3.30
C THR A 138 -24.71 18.08 2.52
N GLN A 139 -23.72 17.18 2.54
CA GLN A 139 -22.45 17.35 1.82
C GLN A 139 -22.59 17.27 0.29
N THR A 140 -23.53 16.48 -0.24
CA THR A 140 -23.78 16.46 -1.70
C THR A 140 -24.35 17.78 -2.22
N LYS A 141 -24.97 18.63 -1.38
CA LYS A 141 -25.43 19.94 -1.84
C LYS A 141 -24.26 20.91 -2.02
N ASP A 142 -23.37 21.02 -1.03
CA ASP A 142 -22.28 21.99 -1.05
C ASP A 142 -21.26 21.75 -2.17
N TYR A 143 -21.05 20.51 -2.59
CA TYR A 143 -20.12 20.17 -3.69
C TYR A 143 -20.71 20.35 -5.09
N PHE A 144 -22.05 20.36 -5.22
CA PHE A 144 -22.75 20.51 -6.51
C PHE A 144 -23.36 21.89 -6.71
N SER A 145 -23.44 22.72 -5.66
CA SER A 145 -23.93 24.10 -5.72
C SER A 145 -22.79 25.13 -5.88
N GLY A 146 -21.67 24.72 -6.48
CA GLY A 146 -20.61 25.65 -6.90
C GLY A 146 -21.09 26.62 -7.96
#